data_AF-A0A2A4QXQ6-F1
#
_entry.id   AF-A0A2A4QXQ6-F1
#
_cell.length_a   1.000
_cell.length_b   1.000
_cell.length_c   1.000
_cell.angle_alpha   90.00
_cell.angle_beta   90.00
_cell.angle_gamma   90.00
#
_symmetry.space_group_name_H-M   'P 1'
#
loop_
_entity.id
_entity.type
_entity.pdbx_description
1 polymer ?
#
loop_
_entity_poly.entity_id
_entity_poly.type
_entity_poly.pdbx_seq_one_letter_code
_entity_poly.pdbx_strand_id
1 'polypeptide(L)'
;MKDGWRARKNGPYSLIANTIAKAIERILSGADLLKWTQDTLKKFNNEPEKINNSPDTAPSKRLLGKTNYKKTVHGPNIAEEIGLDKIRDICPNFDQWLVEIESLIPNETKM
;
A
#
# COMPACT_ATOMS: atom_id res chain seq x y z
N MET A 1 27.52 2.29 -2.76
CA MET A 1 26.49 1.29 -3.09
C MET A 1 25.13 1.87 -2.74
N LYS A 2 24.51 2.64 -3.65
CA LYS A 2 23.21 3.33 -3.43
C LYS A 2 22.33 3.25 -4.68
N ASP A 3 22.48 2.20 -5.48
CA ASP A 3 21.73 2.03 -6.72
C ASP A 3 21.13 0.62 -6.70
N GLY A 4 19.80 0.52 -6.68
CA GLY A 4 19.18 -0.79 -6.71
C GLY A 4 17.68 -0.87 -6.97
N TRP A 5 16.88 0.13 -6.60
CA TRP A 5 15.43 -0.09 -6.59
C TRP A 5 14.51 1.07 -6.96
N ARG A 6 14.99 2.13 -7.60
CA ARG A 6 14.09 3.15 -8.16
C ARG A 6 13.88 2.96 -9.66
N ALA A 7 12.65 2.60 -10.00
CA ALA A 7 11.99 2.72 -11.28
C ALA A 7 12.54 1.89 -12.46
N ARG A 8 11.97 0.69 -12.67
CA ARG A 8 11.84 0.11 -14.02
C ARG A 8 10.37 0.05 -14.40
N LYS A 9 10.01 0.72 -15.49
CA LYS A 9 8.65 0.83 -16.05
C LYS A 9 8.02 -0.52 -16.49
N ASN A 10 8.75 -1.63 -16.41
CA ASN A 10 8.26 -3.00 -16.61
C ASN A 10 8.64 -3.96 -15.45
N GLY A 11 8.91 -3.43 -14.25
CA GLY A 11 9.43 -4.17 -13.09
C GLY A 11 8.46 -4.25 -11.89
N PRO A 12 8.98 -4.44 -10.65
CA PRO A 12 8.36 -5.06 -9.45
C PRO A 12 6.98 -4.58 -8.97
N TYR A 13 6.42 -3.52 -9.56
CA TYR A 13 5.10 -2.99 -9.24
C TYR A 13 3.97 -4.02 -9.41
N SER A 14 4.04 -4.90 -10.42
CA SER A 14 3.00 -5.94 -10.60
C SER A 14 3.01 -6.99 -9.48
N LEU A 15 4.20 -7.34 -8.96
CA LEU A 15 4.37 -8.31 -7.89
C LEU A 15 3.90 -7.73 -6.54
N ILE A 16 4.26 -6.47 -6.25
CA ILE A 16 3.79 -5.79 -5.04
C ILE A 16 2.29 -5.48 -5.13
N ALA A 17 1.77 -5.07 -6.28
CA ALA A 17 0.32 -4.91 -6.50
C ALA A 17 -0.46 -6.21 -6.24
N ASN A 18 0.10 -7.36 -6.63
CA ASN A 18 -0.49 -8.66 -6.31
C ASN A 18 -0.43 -8.96 -4.81
N THR A 19 0.63 -8.54 -4.11
CA THR A 19 0.74 -8.66 -2.64
C THR A 19 -0.36 -7.85 -1.95
N ILE A 20 -0.59 -6.60 -2.38
CA ILE A 20 -1.68 -5.75 -1.88
C ILE A 20 -3.03 -6.43 -2.08
N ALA A 21 -3.29 -6.97 -3.28
CA ALA A 21 -4.55 -7.63 -3.59
C ALA A 21 -4.81 -8.87 -2.72
N LYS A 22 -3.76 -9.69 -2.50
CA LYS A 22 -3.83 -10.85 -1.61
C LYS A 22 -4.00 -10.47 -0.14
N ALA A 23 -3.39 -9.38 0.31
CA ALA A 23 -3.58 -8.88 1.68
C ALA A 23 -5.03 -8.44 1.90
N ILE A 24 -5.60 -7.67 0.97
CA ILE A 24 -6.99 -7.22 1.02
C ILE A 24 -7.97 -8.40 1.01
N GLU A 25 -7.77 -9.37 0.11
CA GLU A 25 -8.61 -10.57 0.05
C GLU A 25 -8.61 -11.35 1.38
N ARG A 26 -7.42 -11.62 1.93
CA ARG A 26 -7.28 -12.41 3.17
C ARG A 26 -7.88 -11.70 4.38
N ILE A 27 -7.64 -10.39 4.52
CA ILE A 27 -8.08 -9.64 5.70
C ILE A 27 -9.58 -9.29 5.64
N LEU A 28 -10.15 -9.05 4.46
CA LEU A 28 -11.54 -8.60 4.34
C LEU A 28 -12.53 -9.71 3.94
N SER A 29 -12.03 -10.89 3.56
CA SER A 29 -12.81 -12.13 3.31
C SER A 29 -14.04 -11.96 2.40
N GLY A 30 -13.99 -11.02 1.46
CA GLY A 30 -15.06 -10.77 0.50
C GLY A 30 -14.89 -11.54 -0.81
N ALA A 31 -16.01 -11.92 -1.43
CA ALA A 31 -16.01 -12.52 -2.75
C ALA A 31 -15.37 -11.59 -3.80
N ASP A 32 -14.58 -12.18 -4.71
CA ASP A 32 -13.92 -11.50 -5.83
C ASP A 32 -12.97 -10.34 -5.47
N LEU A 33 -12.58 -10.19 -4.20
CA LEU A 33 -11.74 -9.07 -3.75
C LEU A 33 -10.35 -9.07 -4.37
N LEU A 34 -9.75 -10.23 -4.61
CA LEU A 34 -8.46 -10.32 -5.29
C LEU A 34 -8.54 -9.69 -6.67
N LYS A 35 -9.50 -10.15 -7.48
CA LYS A 35 -9.71 -9.64 -8.84
C LYS A 35 -10.09 -8.17 -8.84
N TRP A 36 -11.03 -7.77 -7.99
CA TRP A 36 -11.46 -6.37 -7.86
C TRP A 36 -10.29 -5.44 -7.48
N THR A 37 -9.43 -5.88 -6.55
CA THR A 37 -8.27 -5.10 -6.13
C THR A 37 -7.24 -4.98 -7.25
N GLN A 38 -6.94 -6.09 -7.95
CA GLN A 38 -6.05 -6.09 -9.12
C GLN A 38 -6.57 -5.16 -10.23
N ASP A 39 -7.87 -5.24 -10.54
CA ASP A 39 -8.49 -4.40 -11.56
C ASP A 39 -8.48 -2.92 -11.14
N THR A 40 -8.65 -2.64 -9.85
CA THR A 40 -8.54 -1.27 -9.31
C THR A 40 -7.11 -0.76 -9.43
N LEU A 41 -6.10 -1.51 -8.98
CA LEU A 41 -4.68 -1.11 -9.07
C LEU A 41 -4.27 -0.86 -10.52
N LYS A 42 -4.68 -1.73 -11.46
CA LYS A 42 -4.38 -1.57 -12.89
C LYS A 42 -4.91 -0.25 -13.46
N LYS A 43 -6.09 0.22 -13.05
CA LYS A 43 -6.65 1.52 -13.48
C LYS A 43 -5.76 2.71 -13.09
N PHE A 44 -4.92 2.53 -12.08
CA PHE A 44 -3.99 3.54 -11.60
C PHE A 44 -2.53 3.14 -11.88
N ASN A 45 -2.28 2.37 -12.95
CA ASN A 45 -0.95 1.91 -13.37
C ASN A 45 -0.17 1.16 -12.28
N ASN A 46 -0.88 0.48 -11.38
CA ASN A 46 -0.33 -0.17 -10.19
C ASN A 46 0.37 0.80 -9.21
N GLU A 47 0.03 2.09 -9.22
CA GLU A 47 0.55 3.10 -8.30
C GLU A 47 -0.50 3.37 -7.19
N PRO A 48 -0.38 2.79 -5.99
CA PRO A 48 -1.42 2.86 -4.96
C PRO A 48 -1.70 4.29 -4.49
N GLU A 49 -0.71 5.17 -4.52
CA GLU A 49 -0.87 6.58 -4.13
C GLU A 49 -1.86 7.31 -5.05
N LYS A 50 -1.88 6.99 -6.36
CA LYS A 50 -2.81 7.60 -7.32
C LYS A 50 -4.27 7.18 -7.10
N ILE A 51 -4.51 6.09 -6.36
CA ILE A 51 -5.86 5.66 -5.98
C ILE A 51 -6.50 6.68 -5.03
N ASN A 52 -5.72 7.42 -4.25
CA ASN A 52 -6.21 8.45 -3.34
C ASN A 52 -6.40 9.79 -4.07
N ASN A 53 -7.32 9.84 -5.02
CA ASN A 53 -7.51 10.98 -5.93
C ASN A 53 -8.66 11.93 -5.58
N SER A 54 -9.61 11.53 -4.72
CA SER A 54 -10.63 12.43 -4.18
C SER A 54 -11.20 11.95 -2.84
N PRO A 55 -11.84 12.82 -2.03
CA PRO A 55 -12.47 12.42 -0.77
C PRO A 55 -13.56 11.35 -0.95
N ASP A 56 -14.38 11.49 -2.00
CA ASP A 56 -15.48 10.56 -2.29
C ASP A 56 -14.98 9.22 -2.83
N THR A 57 -13.82 9.25 -3.49
CA THR A 57 -13.17 8.06 -4.04
C THR A 57 -11.85 7.81 -3.31
N ALA A 58 -11.82 7.96 -1.99
CA ALA A 58 -10.66 7.54 -1.21
C ALA A 58 -10.59 5.99 -1.14
N PRO A 59 -9.41 5.38 -0.95
CA PRO A 59 -9.27 3.93 -0.81
C PRO A 59 -10.23 3.33 0.24
N SER A 60 -10.36 3.99 1.40
CA SER A 60 -11.27 3.55 2.46
C SER A 60 -12.75 3.56 2.06
N LYS A 61 -13.18 4.52 1.21
CA LYS A 61 -14.57 4.57 0.70
C LYS A 61 -14.84 3.45 -0.29
N ARG A 62 -13.87 3.14 -1.16
CA ARG A 62 -13.94 1.99 -2.09
C ARG A 62 -14.09 0.67 -1.33
N LEU A 63 -13.29 0.48 -0.27
CA LEU A 63 -13.35 -0.72 0.56
C LEU A 63 -14.68 -0.82 1.34
N LEU A 64 -15.16 0.28 1.91
CA LEU A 64 -16.47 0.33 2.59
C LEU A 64 -17.63 -0.03 1.67
N GLY A 65 -17.59 0.37 0.39
CA GLY A 65 -18.63 0.03 -0.59
C GLY A 65 -18.59 -1.42 -1.09
N LYS A 66 -17.62 -2.23 -0.66
CA LYS A 66 -17.40 -3.62 -1.12
C LYS A 66 -17.34 -4.63 0.02
N THR A 67 -17.03 -4.20 1.23
CA THR A 67 -16.66 -5.07 2.36
C THR A 67 -17.15 -4.47 3.66
N ASN A 68 -16.97 -5.19 4.77
CA ASN A 68 -17.20 -4.67 6.12
C ASN A 68 -16.03 -3.80 6.66
N TYR A 69 -15.25 -3.17 5.77
CA TYR A 69 -13.99 -2.51 6.11
C TYR A 69 -14.08 -1.58 7.33
N LYS A 70 -13.24 -1.82 8.33
CA LYS A 70 -13.09 -0.98 9.52
C LYS A 70 -11.69 -0.40 9.53
N LYS A 71 -11.58 0.93 9.40
CA LYS A 71 -10.29 1.65 9.32
C LYS A 71 -9.32 1.26 10.45
N THR A 72 -9.81 1.24 11.68
CA THR A 72 -9.02 1.01 12.90
C THR A 72 -8.63 -0.44 13.12
N VAL A 73 -9.25 -1.39 12.41
CA VAL A 73 -8.99 -2.83 12.56
C VAL A 73 -8.28 -3.36 11.32
N HIS A 74 -8.88 -3.21 10.15
CA HIS A 74 -8.35 -3.81 8.93
C HIS A 74 -7.20 -3.00 8.32
N GLY A 75 -7.13 -1.68 8.57
CA GLY A 75 -6.05 -0.84 8.06
C GLY A 75 -4.67 -1.32 8.54
N PRO A 76 -4.43 -1.39 9.86
CA PRO A 76 -3.18 -1.91 10.41
C PRO A 76 -2.88 -3.35 9.95
N ASN A 77 -3.87 -4.25 9.97
CA ASN A 77 -3.67 -5.64 9.57
C ASN A 77 -3.28 -5.79 8.09
N ILE A 78 -3.87 -4.98 7.19
CA ILE A 78 -3.49 -4.97 5.77
C ILE A 78 -2.05 -4.46 5.61
N ALA A 79 -1.68 -3.40 6.34
CA ALA A 79 -0.32 -2.85 6.27
C ALA A 79 0.73 -3.83 6.79
N GLU A 80 0.45 -4.49 7.91
CA GLU A 80 1.27 -5.57 8.48
C GLU A 80 1.46 -6.72 7.49
N GLU A 81 0.37 -7.17 6.87
CA GLU A 81 0.40 -8.26 5.90
C GLU A 81 1.18 -7.91 4.61
N ILE A 82 1.15 -6.66 4.17
CA ILE A 82 1.96 -6.21 3.03
C ILE A 82 3.44 -6.15 3.42
N GLY A 83 3.73 -5.59 4.60
CA GLY A 83 5.05 -5.32 5.13
C GLY A 83 5.55 -3.91 4.78
N LEU A 84 6.25 -3.28 5.74
CA LEU A 84 6.68 -1.88 5.64
C LEU A 84 7.60 -1.63 4.44
N ASP A 85 8.59 -2.49 4.20
CA ASP A 85 9.54 -2.33 3.09
C ASP A 85 8.83 -2.26 1.73
N LYS A 86 7.85 -3.14 1.50
CA LYS A 86 7.06 -3.15 0.27
C LYS A 86 6.18 -1.91 0.13
N ILE A 87 5.68 -1.36 1.25
CA ILE A 87 4.93 -0.12 1.25
C ILE A 87 5.84 1.04 0.86
N ARG A 88 7.05 1.15 1.44
CA ARG A 88 8.05 2.18 1.09
C ARG A 88 8.44 2.09 -0.40
N ASP A 89 8.62 0.88 -0.88
CA ASP A 89 8.98 0.56 -2.26
C ASP A 89 7.95 1.04 -3.30
N ILE A 90 6.65 0.94 -3.00
CA ILE A 90 5.57 1.25 -3.95
C ILE A 90 4.90 2.61 -3.73
N CYS A 91 5.09 3.21 -2.56
CA CYS A 91 4.51 4.49 -2.16
C CYS A 91 5.64 5.50 -1.82
N PRO A 92 6.19 6.21 -2.82
CA PRO A 92 7.34 7.11 -2.61
C PRO A 92 7.04 8.32 -1.72
N ASN A 93 5.80 8.84 -1.71
CA ASN A 93 5.43 9.94 -0.81
C ASN A 93 5.36 9.43 0.64
N PHE A 94 4.86 8.21 0.85
CA PHE A 94 4.88 7.58 2.17
C PHE A 94 6.32 7.32 2.64
N ASP A 95 7.19 6.78 1.79
CA ASP A 95 8.60 6.58 2.13
C ASP A 95 9.29 7.88 2.52
N GLN A 96 9.08 8.95 1.74
CA GLN A 96 9.65 10.26 2.05
C GLN A 96 9.17 10.79 3.40
N TRP A 97 7.86 10.76 3.65
CA TRP A 97 7.29 11.17 4.94
C TRP A 97 7.86 10.36 6.10
N LEU A 98 8.00 9.04 5.93
CA LEU A 98 8.56 8.18 6.96
C LEU A 98 10.04 8.49 7.23
N VAL A 99 10.84 8.72 6.18
CA VAL A 99 12.25 9.13 6.30
C VAL A 99 12.37 10.45 7.06
N GLU A 100 11.49 11.41 6.80
CA GLU A 100 11.45 12.69 7.53
C GLU A 100 11.21 12.45 9.03
N ILE A 101 10.25 11.58 9.40
CA ILE A 101 10.01 11.22 10.80
C ILE A 101 11.19 10.47 11.43
N GLU A 102 11.75 9.48 10.73
CA GLU A 102 12.90 8.69 11.20
C GLU A 102 14.11 9.60 11.49
N SER A 103 14.26 10.69 10.72
CA SER A 103 15.35 11.66 10.91
C SER A 103 15.21 12.55 12.16
N LEU A 104 14.01 12.61 12.76
CA LEU A 104 13.75 13.36 13.99
C LEU A 104 14.15 12.60 15.25
N ILE A 105 14.44 11.30 15.14
CA ILE A 105 14.84 10.47 16.28
C ILE A 105 16.34 10.70 16.55
N PRO A 106 16.73 11.21 17.74
CA PRO A 106 18.14 11.35 18.09
C PRO A 106 18.85 10.00 18.08
N ASN A 107 20.13 9.98 17.71
CA ASN A 107 20.94 8.76 17.57
C ASN A 107 21.16 7.95 18.87
N GLU A 108 20.47 8.27 19.97
CA GLU A 108 20.70 7.67 21.30
C GLU A 108 19.97 6.33 21.52
N THR A 109 19.22 5.81 20.54
CA THR A 109 18.52 4.52 20.65
C THR A 109 18.95 3.49 19.61
N LYS A 110 20.21 3.55 19.17
CA LYS A 110 20.89 2.43 18.49
C LYS A 110 21.99 1.89 19.42
N MET A 111 21.58 1.18 20.47
CA MET A 111 22.43 0.24 21.21
C MET A 111 21.91 -1.16 21.01
#